data_AF-A0A3C0NDL8-F1
#
_entry.id   AF-A0A3C0NDL8-F1
#
_cell.length_a   1.000
_cell.length_b   1.000
_cell.length_c   1.000
_cell.angle_alpha   90.00
_cell.angle_beta   90.00
_cell.angle_gamma   90.00
#
_symmetry.space_group_name_H-M   'P 1'
#
loop_
_entity.id
_entity.type
_entity.pdbx_description
1 polymer ?
#
loop_
_entity_poly.entity_id
_entity_poly.type
_entity_poly.pdbx_seq_one_letter_code
_entity_poly.pdbx_strand_id
1 'polypeptide(L)'
;SIAQHMGEGANPQDPRQLLAYLDENPWDAAAIIWTLSLDATVIYAIQPQGAYSDRVYERLIQFLREQLTEGVERVSIPGILVGKAMLMSGQVVPAIVPTLRCMYSWTTQALVETVCGSSPDESARQGIENFLERVYYELRNLGMTPQERAINYAATNAFNVERIFAAALREEMDLDAIEVKRSPICRSNSECWEVLLTFFNPKKVFEQARKVYRFTVDVSDVCPVMVGRVRSWFVR
;
A
#
# COMPACT_ATOMS: atom_id res chain seq x y z
N SER A 1 31.44 -6.17 7.47
CA SER A 1 30.49 -6.05 6.34
C SER A 1 29.53 -7.22 6.40
N ILE A 2 28.25 -7.05 6.05
CA ILE A 2 27.27 -8.15 6.05
C ILE A 2 27.77 -9.38 5.27
N ALA A 3 28.50 -9.14 4.16
CA ALA A 3 29.14 -10.19 3.36
C ALA A 3 30.12 -11.06 4.17
N GLN A 4 30.82 -10.49 5.14
CA GLN A 4 31.75 -11.24 5.99
C GLN A 4 31.01 -12.06 7.04
N HIS A 5 29.86 -11.58 7.52
CA HIS A 5 29.08 -12.33 8.50
C HIS A 5 28.34 -13.51 7.86
N MET A 6 27.91 -13.37 6.60
CA MET A 6 27.28 -14.45 5.83
C MET A 6 28.25 -15.60 5.44
N GLY A 7 29.56 -15.41 5.58
CA GLY A 7 30.57 -16.42 5.24
C GLY A 7 31.06 -16.37 3.79
N GLU A 8 32.12 -17.12 3.50
CA GLU A 8 32.72 -17.18 2.16
C GLU A 8 31.77 -17.80 1.13
N GLY A 9 31.63 -17.15 -0.03
CA GLY A 9 30.78 -17.61 -1.13
C GLY A 9 29.31 -17.17 -1.07
N ALA A 10 28.87 -16.57 0.05
CA ALA A 10 27.53 -16.00 0.16
C ALA A 10 27.41 -14.69 -0.64
N ASN A 11 26.25 -14.48 -1.27
CA ASN A 11 25.93 -13.27 -2.02
C ASN A 11 24.85 -12.45 -1.30
N PRO A 12 25.20 -11.35 -0.61
CA PRO A 12 24.22 -10.47 0.04
C PRO A 12 23.26 -9.76 -0.92
N GLN A 13 23.58 -9.75 -2.23
CA GLN A 13 22.71 -9.18 -3.26
C GLN A 13 21.66 -10.15 -3.77
N ASP A 14 21.75 -11.45 -3.41
CA ASP A 14 20.70 -12.42 -3.66
C ASP A 14 19.69 -12.35 -2.49
N PRO A 15 18.45 -11.87 -2.73
CA PRO A 15 17.47 -11.71 -1.66
C PRO A 15 17.15 -13.02 -0.92
N ARG A 16 17.26 -14.18 -1.58
CA ARG A 16 16.99 -15.48 -0.96
C ARG A 16 18.08 -15.86 0.03
N GLN A 17 19.35 -15.64 -0.33
CA GLN A 17 20.48 -15.89 0.57
C GLN A 17 20.50 -14.91 1.72
N LEU A 18 20.24 -13.63 1.45
CA LEU A 18 20.15 -12.61 2.49
C LEU A 18 19.03 -12.92 3.48
N LEU A 19 17.84 -13.31 2.99
CA LEU A 19 16.72 -13.67 3.85
C LEU A 19 17.04 -14.89 4.72
N ALA A 20 17.60 -15.96 4.13
CA ALA A 20 17.98 -17.15 4.89
C ALA A 20 18.96 -16.82 6.02
N TYR A 21 19.92 -15.91 5.77
CA TYR A 21 20.84 -15.43 6.79
C TYR A 21 20.15 -14.62 7.90
N LEU A 22 19.27 -13.68 7.52
CA LEU A 22 18.55 -12.82 8.47
C LEU A 22 17.53 -13.59 9.32
N ASP A 23 17.03 -14.73 8.84
CA ASP A 23 16.15 -15.62 9.62
C ASP A 23 16.87 -16.23 10.82
N GLU A 24 18.16 -16.52 10.67
CA GLU A 24 19.02 -17.01 11.75
C GLU A 24 19.64 -15.87 12.57
N ASN A 25 19.87 -14.71 11.94
CA ASN A 25 20.60 -13.58 12.52
C ASN A 25 19.82 -12.25 12.37
N PRO A 26 18.63 -12.10 12.99
CA PRO A 26 17.74 -10.95 12.77
C PRO A 26 18.34 -9.61 13.23
N TRP A 27 19.31 -9.62 14.16
CA TRP A 27 19.98 -8.41 14.64
C TRP A 27 20.80 -7.71 13.54
N ASP A 28 21.27 -8.44 12.54
CA ASP A 28 22.03 -7.87 11.42
C ASP A 28 21.14 -7.15 10.39
N ALA A 29 19.81 -7.19 10.55
CA ALA A 29 18.88 -6.39 9.76
C ALA A 29 19.15 -4.88 9.89
N ALA A 30 19.70 -4.43 11.02
CA ALA A 30 20.10 -3.05 11.23
C ALA A 30 21.39 -2.66 10.46
N ALA A 31 22.15 -3.63 9.96
CA ALA A 31 23.40 -3.40 9.24
C ALA A 31 23.23 -3.18 7.72
N ILE A 32 22.00 -3.29 7.21
CA ILE A 32 21.65 -3.10 5.79
C ILE A 32 20.71 -1.91 5.60
N ILE A 33 20.72 -1.34 4.39
CA ILE A 33 19.76 -0.29 4.02
C ILE A 33 18.51 -0.96 3.46
N TRP A 34 17.43 -0.92 4.23
CA TRP A 34 16.11 -1.28 3.73
C TRP A 34 15.59 -0.19 2.81
N THR A 35 15.05 -0.57 1.67
CA THR A 35 14.57 0.36 0.66
C THR A 35 13.09 0.13 0.35
N LEU A 36 12.36 1.22 0.17
CA LEU A 36 11.03 1.21 -0.43
C LEU A 36 11.17 1.67 -1.88
N SER A 37 10.73 0.82 -2.79
CA SER A 37 10.76 1.08 -4.21
C SER A 37 9.35 1.17 -4.77
N LEU A 38 9.14 2.10 -5.71
CA LEU A 38 8.00 2.09 -6.61
C LEU A 38 8.50 1.66 -7.98
N ASP A 39 7.94 0.56 -8.50
CA ASP A 39 8.48 -0.14 -9.66
C ASP A 39 9.98 -0.44 -9.44
N ALA A 40 10.84 -0.03 -10.38
CA ALA A 40 12.29 -0.17 -10.27
C ALA A 40 13.00 1.03 -9.60
N THR A 41 12.26 2.01 -9.09
CA THR A 41 12.84 3.25 -8.54
C THR A 41 12.79 3.25 -7.02
N VAL A 42 13.96 3.31 -6.38
CA VAL A 42 14.04 3.50 -4.93
C VAL A 42 13.60 4.92 -4.57
N ILE A 43 12.54 5.04 -3.78
CA ILE A 43 11.96 6.33 -3.38
C ILE A 43 12.29 6.71 -1.93
N TYR A 44 12.47 5.72 -1.05
CA TYR A 44 12.83 5.94 0.34
C TYR A 44 13.81 4.89 0.86
N ALA A 45 14.67 5.29 1.78
CA ALA A 45 15.32 4.37 2.71
C ALA A 45 14.48 4.24 3.97
N ILE A 46 14.32 3.02 4.47
CA ILE A 46 13.57 2.72 5.68
C ILE A 46 14.60 2.55 6.81
N GLN A 47 14.51 3.40 7.82
CA GLN A 47 15.43 3.40 8.96
C GLN A 47 14.63 3.30 10.25
N PRO A 48 14.35 2.07 10.72
CA PRO A 48 13.72 1.87 12.03
C PRO A 48 14.53 2.51 13.16
N GLN A 49 13.85 3.27 14.02
CA GLN A 49 14.45 3.95 15.17
C GLN A 49 13.55 3.84 16.40
N GLY A 50 14.14 4.01 17.58
CA GLY A 50 13.43 3.99 18.87
C GLY A 50 13.22 2.58 19.42
N ALA A 51 12.46 2.49 20.52
CA ALA A 51 12.33 1.27 21.34
C ALA A 51 11.69 0.05 20.64
N TYR A 52 11.05 0.26 19.48
CA TYR A 52 10.39 -0.80 18.71
C TYR A 52 11.10 -1.12 17.39
N SER A 53 12.34 -0.67 17.20
CA SER A 53 13.12 -0.91 15.96
C SER A 53 13.16 -2.38 15.59
N ASP A 54 13.37 -3.26 16.57
CA ASP A 54 13.54 -4.69 16.34
C ASP A 54 12.28 -5.33 15.76
N ARG A 55 11.11 -4.92 16.27
CA ARG A 55 9.80 -5.37 15.75
C ARG A 55 9.54 -4.87 14.33
N VAL A 56 10.04 -3.68 14.00
CA VAL A 56 9.95 -3.17 12.63
C VAL A 56 10.88 -3.95 11.71
N TYR A 57 12.11 -4.26 12.12
CA TYR A 57 13.00 -5.11 11.34
C TYR A 57 12.41 -6.51 11.12
N GLU A 58 11.84 -7.13 12.15
CA GLU A 58 11.09 -8.39 12.04
C GLU A 58 9.99 -8.29 10.97
N ARG A 59 9.23 -7.19 10.95
CA ARG A 59 8.18 -6.94 9.95
C ARG A 59 8.74 -6.74 8.54
N LEU A 60 9.89 -6.08 8.40
CA LEU A 60 10.54 -5.88 7.09
C LEU A 60 11.08 -7.20 6.53
N ILE A 61 11.68 -8.05 7.38
CA ILE A 61 12.09 -9.42 7.04
C ILE A 61 10.87 -10.23 6.60
N GLN A 62 9.77 -10.14 7.35
CA GLN A 62 8.51 -10.80 7.00
C GLN A 62 8.03 -10.36 5.61
N PHE A 63 7.98 -9.07 5.32
CA PHE A 63 7.57 -8.58 4.00
C PHE A 63 8.48 -9.09 2.88
N LEU A 64 9.80 -9.09 3.08
CA LEU A 64 10.74 -9.64 2.10
C LEU A 64 10.48 -11.14 1.85
N ARG A 65 10.18 -11.90 2.91
CA ARG A 65 9.82 -13.32 2.78
C ARG A 65 8.54 -13.52 1.98
N GLU A 66 7.50 -12.78 2.31
CA GLU A 66 6.20 -12.86 1.64
C GLU A 66 6.32 -12.46 0.16
N GLN A 67 7.18 -11.49 -0.18
CA GLN A 67 7.47 -11.13 -1.57
C GLN A 67 8.14 -12.29 -2.34
N LEU A 68 9.03 -13.05 -1.70
CA LEU A 68 9.77 -14.14 -2.35
C LEU A 68 9.00 -15.46 -2.42
N THR A 69 8.03 -15.68 -1.53
CA THR A 69 7.37 -16.98 -1.35
C THR A 69 5.87 -16.95 -1.64
N GLU A 70 5.17 -15.88 -1.27
CA GLU A 70 3.72 -15.74 -1.39
C GLU A 70 3.31 -14.85 -2.57
N GLY A 71 4.27 -14.21 -3.24
CA GLY A 71 4.00 -13.31 -4.36
C GLY A 71 3.39 -11.98 -3.93
N VAL A 72 3.69 -11.50 -2.71
CA VAL A 72 3.29 -10.16 -2.28
C VAL A 72 3.83 -9.13 -3.26
N GLU A 73 2.94 -8.28 -3.75
CA GLU A 73 3.25 -7.27 -4.76
C GLU A 73 2.90 -5.84 -4.30
N ARG A 74 2.23 -5.71 -3.14
CA ARG A 74 1.85 -4.43 -2.55
C ARG A 74 2.22 -4.38 -1.08
N VAL A 75 2.73 -3.23 -0.66
CA VAL A 75 3.04 -2.91 0.73
C VAL A 75 2.58 -1.49 1.07
N SER A 76 2.28 -1.26 2.34
CA SER A 76 2.05 0.05 2.92
C SER A 76 3.07 0.28 4.03
N ILE A 77 3.81 1.39 3.97
CA ILE A 77 4.85 1.72 4.95
C ILE A 77 4.66 3.18 5.39
N PRO A 78 3.91 3.42 6.48
CA PRO A 78 3.77 4.76 7.04
C PRO A 78 5.02 5.13 7.82
N GLY A 79 5.45 6.39 7.73
CA GLY A 79 6.64 6.86 8.44
C GLY A 79 6.81 8.38 8.43
N ILE A 80 7.78 8.84 9.21
CA ILE A 80 8.17 10.26 9.30
C ILE A 80 9.52 10.43 8.60
N LEU A 81 9.67 11.50 7.81
CA LEU A 81 10.94 11.87 7.20
C LEU A 81 11.92 12.37 8.25
N VAL A 82 13.12 11.78 8.30
CA VAL A 82 14.15 12.12 9.29
C VAL A 82 15.50 12.51 8.69
N GLY A 83 15.67 12.36 7.38
CA GLY A 83 16.93 12.69 6.73
C GLY A 83 17.05 12.10 5.34
N LYS A 84 18.28 11.74 4.97
CA LYS A 84 18.62 11.11 3.69
C LYS A 84 19.59 9.96 3.93
N ALA A 85 19.54 8.97 3.05
CA ALA A 85 20.50 7.87 2.99
C ALA A 85 21.13 7.82 1.60
N MET A 86 22.43 7.52 1.55
CA MET A 86 23.14 7.25 0.29
C MET A 86 23.14 5.75 0.06
N LEU A 87 22.61 5.32 -1.09
CA LEU A 87 22.59 3.93 -1.52
C LEU A 87 23.97 3.51 -2.06
N MET A 88 24.20 2.21 -2.20
CA MET A 88 25.45 1.69 -2.79
C MET A 88 25.69 2.19 -4.23
N SER A 89 24.62 2.53 -4.95
CA SER A 89 24.70 3.15 -6.28
C SER A 89 25.19 4.59 -6.27
N GLY A 90 25.35 5.22 -5.10
CA GLY A 90 25.62 6.65 -4.93
C GLY A 90 24.36 7.53 -4.97
N GLN A 91 23.20 6.96 -5.31
CA GLN A 91 21.93 7.68 -5.26
C GLN A 91 21.59 8.08 -3.82
N VAL A 92 21.19 9.33 -3.61
CA VAL A 92 20.75 9.82 -2.29
C VAL A 92 19.23 9.91 -2.28
N VAL A 93 18.60 9.17 -1.37
CA VAL A 93 17.15 9.11 -1.20
C VAL A 93 16.74 9.61 0.18
N PRO A 94 15.54 10.18 0.35
CA PRO A 94 15.00 10.51 1.67
C PRO A 94 14.87 9.26 2.56
N ALA A 95 15.12 9.42 3.86
CA ALA A 95 15.00 8.37 4.85
C ALA A 95 13.75 8.57 5.73
N ILE A 96 13.00 7.50 5.94
CA ILE A 96 11.82 7.47 6.80
C ILE A 96 12.08 6.62 8.05
N VAL A 97 11.58 7.08 9.20
CA VAL A 97 11.36 6.22 10.36
C VAL A 97 9.95 5.66 10.24
N PRO A 98 9.80 4.36 9.95
CA PRO A 98 8.49 3.75 9.82
C PRO A 98 7.81 3.64 11.19
N THR A 99 6.48 3.66 11.16
CA THR A 99 5.66 3.28 12.32
C THR A 99 5.18 1.85 12.12
N LEU A 100 5.41 0.97 13.10
CA LEU A 100 5.01 -0.45 13.02
C LEU A 100 3.50 -0.61 12.77
N ARG A 101 2.69 0.25 13.39
CA ARG A 101 1.24 0.29 13.14
C ARG A 101 1.00 0.71 11.71
N CYS A 102 0.08 -0.01 11.05
CA CYS A 102 -0.37 0.28 9.69
C CYS A 102 0.67 -0.04 8.61
N MET A 103 1.70 -0.81 8.95
CA MET A 103 2.47 -1.56 7.96
C MET A 103 1.67 -2.79 7.52
N TYR A 104 1.36 -2.88 6.24
CA TYR A 104 0.60 -3.98 5.65
C TYR A 104 1.28 -4.48 4.37
N SER A 105 1.11 -5.76 4.08
CA SER A 105 1.48 -6.43 2.84
C SER A 105 0.28 -7.26 2.39
N TRP A 106 0.08 -7.38 1.08
CA TRP A 106 -0.97 -8.25 0.54
C TRP A 106 -0.66 -8.66 -0.89
N THR A 107 -1.27 -9.76 -1.31
CA THR A 107 -1.33 -10.24 -2.69
C THR A 107 -2.66 -9.82 -3.30
N THR A 108 -2.70 -9.64 -4.63
CA THR A 108 -3.98 -9.46 -5.32
C THR A 108 -4.90 -10.66 -5.10
N GLN A 109 -4.34 -11.88 -5.09
CA GLN A 109 -5.09 -13.10 -4.85
C GLN A 109 -5.80 -13.11 -3.49
N ALA A 110 -5.13 -12.72 -2.41
CA ALA A 110 -5.74 -12.68 -1.07
C ALA A 110 -6.91 -11.68 -1.03
N LEU A 111 -6.81 -10.57 -1.77
CA LEU A 111 -7.93 -9.63 -1.89
C LEU A 111 -9.10 -10.22 -2.68
N VAL A 112 -8.81 -10.88 -3.82
CA VAL A 112 -9.83 -11.57 -4.63
C VAL A 112 -10.56 -12.61 -3.78
N GLU A 113 -9.84 -13.44 -3.04
CA GLU A 113 -10.42 -14.47 -2.16
C GLU A 113 -11.26 -13.84 -1.04
N THR A 114 -10.85 -12.69 -0.51
CA THR A 114 -11.62 -11.98 0.52
C THR A 114 -12.94 -11.42 -0.04
N VAL A 115 -12.91 -10.79 -1.22
CA VAL A 115 -14.08 -10.12 -1.83
C VAL A 115 -15.06 -11.13 -2.45
N CYS A 116 -14.55 -12.18 -3.08
CA CYS A 116 -15.34 -13.12 -3.89
C CYS A 116 -15.48 -14.52 -3.25
N GLY A 117 -14.75 -14.82 -2.18
CA GLY A 117 -14.65 -16.15 -1.59
C GLY A 117 -13.68 -17.07 -2.35
N SER A 118 -13.67 -18.35 -1.98
CA SER A 118 -12.68 -19.35 -2.43
C SER A 118 -12.83 -19.81 -3.90
N SER A 119 -13.87 -19.38 -4.62
CA SER A 119 -14.10 -19.75 -6.02
C SER A 119 -14.74 -18.58 -6.77
N PRO A 120 -13.98 -17.49 -7.01
CA PRO A 120 -14.46 -16.34 -7.76
C PRO A 120 -14.82 -16.72 -9.19
N ASP A 121 -15.83 -16.06 -9.75
CA ASP A 121 -16.03 -16.03 -11.20
C ASP A 121 -14.83 -15.34 -11.86
N GLU A 122 -14.41 -15.83 -13.03
CA GLU A 122 -13.24 -15.31 -13.75
C GLU A 122 -13.43 -13.84 -14.12
N SER A 123 -14.66 -13.44 -14.46
CA SER A 123 -14.99 -12.04 -14.72
C SER A 123 -14.83 -11.16 -13.48
N ALA A 124 -15.13 -11.68 -12.30
CA ALA A 124 -15.00 -10.94 -11.05
C ALA A 124 -13.52 -10.79 -10.66
N ARG A 125 -12.73 -11.85 -10.83
CA ARG A 125 -11.27 -11.83 -10.65
C ARG A 125 -10.62 -10.77 -11.55
N GLN A 126 -10.93 -10.82 -12.85
CA GLN A 126 -10.38 -9.87 -13.82
C GLN A 126 -10.77 -8.41 -13.52
N GLY A 127 -12.00 -8.19 -13.03
CA GLY A 127 -12.47 -6.87 -12.62
C GLY A 127 -11.69 -6.30 -11.43
N ILE A 128 -11.42 -7.13 -10.42
CA ILE A 128 -10.61 -6.73 -9.24
C ILE A 128 -9.16 -6.47 -9.65
N GLU A 129 -8.57 -7.33 -10.47
CA GLU A 129 -7.19 -7.18 -10.97
C GLU A 129 -7.04 -5.87 -11.75
N ASN A 130 -7.93 -5.62 -12.72
CA ASN A 130 -7.93 -4.38 -13.50
C ASN A 130 -8.11 -3.14 -12.60
N PHE A 131 -8.98 -3.22 -11.59
CA PHE A 131 -9.13 -2.14 -10.62
C PHE A 131 -7.84 -1.86 -9.86
N LEU A 132 -7.21 -2.89 -9.28
CA LEU A 132 -5.99 -2.73 -8.48
C LEU A 132 -4.84 -2.20 -9.33
N GLU A 133 -4.75 -2.64 -10.58
CA GLU A 133 -3.80 -2.16 -11.55
C GLU A 133 -4.02 -0.67 -11.86
N ARG A 134 -5.28 -0.27 -12.12
CA ARG A 134 -5.62 1.14 -12.36
C ARG A 134 -5.35 2.01 -11.14
N VAL A 135 -5.76 1.58 -9.95
CA VAL A 135 -5.42 2.29 -8.70
C VAL A 135 -3.91 2.44 -8.57
N TYR A 136 -3.14 1.38 -8.81
CA TYR A 136 -1.69 1.45 -8.69
C TYR A 136 -1.08 2.45 -9.69
N TYR A 137 -1.41 2.35 -10.98
CA TYR A 137 -0.78 3.18 -12.01
C TYR A 137 -1.30 4.61 -12.08
N GLU A 138 -2.60 4.83 -11.84
CA GLU A 138 -3.18 6.18 -11.86
C GLU A 138 -2.80 6.97 -10.60
N LEU A 139 -2.60 6.29 -9.48
CA LEU A 139 -2.40 6.95 -8.19
C LEU A 139 -0.99 6.87 -7.65
N ARG A 140 -0.02 6.24 -8.34
CA ARG A 140 1.36 6.21 -7.85
C ARG A 140 1.89 7.62 -7.60
N ASN A 141 2.40 7.85 -6.40
CA ASN A 141 2.92 9.13 -5.95
C ASN A 141 3.93 8.90 -4.82
N LEU A 142 4.57 9.96 -4.34
CA LEU A 142 5.59 9.86 -3.29
C LEU A 142 5.01 9.75 -1.88
N GLY A 143 3.70 9.96 -1.69
CA GLY A 143 3.06 9.88 -0.38
C GLY A 143 3.50 10.98 0.59
N MET A 144 3.93 12.14 0.08
CA MET A 144 4.47 13.22 0.90
C MET A 144 3.39 14.21 1.32
N THR A 145 2.56 14.65 0.37
CA THR A 145 1.51 15.62 0.66
C THR A 145 0.32 14.94 1.36
N PRO A 146 -0.48 15.67 2.15
CA PRO A 146 -1.70 15.11 2.76
C PRO A 146 -2.65 14.47 1.75
N GLN A 147 -2.77 15.07 0.56
CA GLN A 147 -3.58 14.54 -0.55
C GLN A 147 -3.06 13.19 -1.03
N GLU A 148 -1.77 13.10 -1.34
CA GLU A 148 -1.08 11.86 -1.75
C GLU A 148 -1.21 10.77 -0.70
N ARG A 149 -1.08 11.13 0.58
CA ARG A 149 -1.26 10.19 1.69
C ARG A 149 -2.70 9.67 1.77
N ALA A 150 -3.70 10.50 1.53
CA ALA A 150 -5.10 10.07 1.49
C ALA A 150 -5.37 9.13 0.31
N ILE A 151 -4.77 9.43 -0.85
CA ILE A 151 -4.80 8.60 -2.05
C ILE A 151 -4.17 7.22 -1.77
N ASN A 152 -2.94 7.19 -1.26
CA ASN A 152 -2.24 5.95 -0.95
C ASN A 152 -2.96 5.15 0.13
N TYR A 153 -3.53 5.82 1.13
CA TYR A 153 -4.36 5.14 2.12
C TYR A 153 -5.59 4.49 1.49
N ALA A 154 -6.30 5.20 0.60
CA ALA A 154 -7.44 4.62 -0.11
C ALA A 154 -7.08 3.40 -0.96
N ALA A 155 -5.90 3.44 -1.61
CA ALA A 155 -5.38 2.33 -2.38
C ALA A 155 -4.96 1.12 -1.53
N THR A 156 -4.42 1.37 -0.34
CA THR A 156 -3.85 0.33 0.53
C THR A 156 -4.85 -0.22 1.56
N ASN A 157 -5.94 0.50 1.81
CA ASN A 157 -6.98 0.10 2.75
C ASN A 157 -7.99 -0.86 2.12
N ALA A 158 -7.50 -1.92 1.47
CA ALA A 158 -8.29 -2.87 0.69
C ALA A 158 -9.42 -3.51 1.53
N PHE A 159 -9.19 -3.77 2.82
CA PHE A 159 -10.19 -4.35 3.73
C PHE A 159 -11.39 -3.44 4.04
N ASN A 160 -11.20 -2.12 4.08
CA ASN A 160 -12.34 -1.21 4.30
C ASN A 160 -13.07 -0.88 2.99
N VAL A 161 -12.41 -1.04 1.84
CA VAL A 161 -12.99 -0.82 0.50
C VAL A 161 -13.58 -2.12 -0.07
N GLU A 162 -13.31 -3.29 0.51
CA GLU A 162 -13.89 -4.61 0.16
C GLU A 162 -15.39 -4.55 -0.12
N ARG A 163 -16.16 -3.88 0.76
CA ARG A 163 -17.61 -3.74 0.61
C ARG A 163 -18.03 -2.92 -0.60
N ILE A 164 -17.21 -1.94 -1.00
CA ILE A 164 -17.43 -1.15 -2.21
C ILE A 164 -17.26 -2.07 -3.43
N PHE A 165 -16.21 -2.91 -3.43
CA PHE A 165 -15.95 -3.87 -4.52
C PHE A 165 -17.03 -4.94 -4.62
N ALA A 166 -17.40 -5.57 -3.51
CA ALA A 166 -18.46 -6.56 -3.48
C ALA A 166 -19.81 -5.97 -3.96
N ALA A 167 -20.04 -4.67 -3.79
CA ALA A 167 -21.21 -4.00 -4.34
C ALA A 167 -21.05 -3.71 -5.85
N ALA A 168 -19.92 -3.17 -6.29
CA ALA A 168 -19.65 -2.85 -7.69
C ALA A 168 -19.68 -4.11 -8.58
N LEU A 169 -19.09 -5.22 -8.12
CA LEU A 169 -19.10 -6.51 -8.83
C LEU A 169 -20.51 -7.08 -8.99
N ARG A 170 -21.33 -7.04 -7.94
CA ARG A 170 -22.74 -7.47 -8.01
C ARG A 170 -23.58 -6.64 -8.96
N GLU A 171 -23.21 -5.39 -9.18
CA GLU A 171 -23.88 -4.46 -10.08
C GLU A 171 -23.25 -4.42 -11.48
N GLU A 172 -22.27 -5.29 -11.75
CA GLU A 172 -21.49 -5.35 -13.00
C GLU A 172 -20.90 -3.98 -13.38
N MET A 173 -20.34 -3.28 -12.40
CA MET A 173 -19.74 -1.96 -12.60
C MET A 173 -18.22 -2.00 -12.52
N ASP A 174 -17.59 -1.21 -13.39
CA ASP A 174 -16.16 -0.97 -13.42
C ASP A 174 -15.84 0.42 -12.87
N LEU A 175 -14.62 0.59 -12.34
CA LEU A 175 -14.12 1.88 -11.92
C LEU A 175 -14.01 2.83 -13.13
N ASP A 176 -14.51 4.04 -13.00
CA ASP A 176 -14.38 5.12 -13.99
C ASP A 176 -13.25 6.06 -13.58
N ALA A 177 -13.39 6.67 -12.40
CA ALA A 177 -12.53 7.74 -11.92
C ALA A 177 -12.30 7.71 -10.41
N ILE A 178 -11.14 8.23 -10.00
CA ILE A 178 -10.76 8.41 -8.61
C ILE A 178 -10.49 9.90 -8.39
N GLU A 179 -11.25 10.50 -7.49
CA GLU A 179 -11.07 11.92 -7.13
C GLU A 179 -10.80 12.05 -5.63
N VAL A 180 -9.86 12.93 -5.29
CA VAL A 180 -9.53 13.23 -3.89
C VAL A 180 -9.59 14.73 -3.68
N LYS A 181 -10.40 15.16 -2.72
CA LYS A 181 -10.63 16.57 -2.40
C LYS A 181 -10.59 16.82 -0.90
N ARG A 182 -10.24 18.02 -0.49
CA ARG A 182 -10.23 18.37 0.93
C ARG A 182 -11.64 18.29 1.51
N SER A 183 -11.77 17.69 2.68
CA SER A 183 -13.06 17.61 3.37
C SER A 183 -13.49 18.99 3.87
N PRO A 184 -14.74 19.42 3.65
CA PRO A 184 -15.26 20.68 4.19
C PRO A 184 -15.48 20.61 5.71
N ILE A 185 -15.58 19.40 6.27
CA ILE A 185 -15.84 19.17 7.69
C ILE A 185 -14.73 18.29 8.26
N CYS A 186 -14.00 18.84 9.22
CA CYS A 186 -12.98 18.16 10.01
C CYS A 186 -13.00 18.71 11.43
N ARG A 187 -12.59 17.91 12.41
CA ARG A 187 -12.24 18.46 13.73
C ARG A 187 -11.07 19.43 13.58
N SER A 188 -10.94 20.38 14.51
CA SER A 188 -9.78 21.26 14.55
C SER A 188 -8.49 20.44 14.59
N ASN A 189 -7.48 20.86 13.80
CA ASN A 189 -6.20 20.15 13.60
C ASN A 189 -6.27 18.78 12.90
N SER A 190 -7.42 18.43 12.31
CA SER A 190 -7.49 17.31 11.36
C SER A 190 -7.24 17.75 9.92
N GLU A 191 -6.54 16.89 9.19
CA GLU A 191 -6.36 16.98 7.75
C GLU A 191 -7.16 15.85 7.11
N CYS A 192 -8.46 16.06 6.93
CA CYS A 192 -9.32 15.09 6.27
C CYS A 192 -9.55 15.39 4.79
N TRP A 193 -9.56 14.31 4.02
CA TRP A 193 -9.76 14.29 2.58
C TRP A 193 -10.93 13.36 2.26
N GLU A 194 -11.81 13.80 1.37
CA GLU A 194 -12.82 12.95 0.77
C GLU A 194 -12.22 12.23 -0.44
N VAL A 195 -12.34 10.92 -0.45
CA VAL A 195 -11.99 10.06 -1.58
C VAL A 195 -13.29 9.61 -2.24
N LEU A 196 -13.38 9.84 -3.54
CA LEU A 196 -14.53 9.52 -4.38
C LEU A 196 -14.09 8.49 -5.42
N LEU A 197 -14.73 7.33 -5.39
CA LEU A 197 -14.59 6.28 -6.39
C LEU A 197 -15.86 6.26 -7.23
N THR A 198 -15.75 6.64 -8.49
CA THR A 198 -16.86 6.66 -9.44
C THR A 198 -16.84 5.39 -10.26
N PHE A 199 -17.97 4.70 -10.34
CA PHE A 199 -18.13 3.46 -11.09
C PHE A 199 -19.19 3.62 -12.17
N PHE A 200 -19.08 2.86 -13.26
CA PHE A 200 -20.03 2.85 -14.36
C PHE A 200 -20.25 1.42 -14.86
N ASN A 201 -21.38 1.16 -15.51
CA ASN A 201 -21.61 -0.14 -16.15
C ASN A 201 -21.11 -0.10 -17.60
N PRO A 202 -20.04 -0.84 -17.96
CA PRO A 202 -19.47 -0.82 -19.31
C PRO A 202 -20.41 -1.40 -20.38
N LYS A 203 -21.37 -2.26 -20.01
CA LYS A 203 -22.37 -2.83 -20.93
C LYS A 203 -23.58 -1.92 -21.12
N LYS A 204 -23.79 -0.94 -20.24
CA LYS A 204 -24.99 -0.07 -20.19
C LYS A 204 -24.63 1.40 -20.04
N VAL A 205 -23.58 1.86 -20.74
CA VAL A 205 -23.00 3.21 -20.58
C VAL A 205 -24.02 4.33 -20.75
N PHE A 206 -25.01 4.19 -21.63
CA PHE A 206 -26.03 5.20 -21.90
C PHE A 206 -27.33 5.03 -21.09
N GLU A 207 -27.51 3.90 -20.41
CA GLU A 207 -28.76 3.52 -19.74
C GLU A 207 -28.64 3.59 -18.22
N GLN A 208 -27.45 3.30 -17.70
CA GLN A 208 -27.20 3.22 -16.27
C GLN A 208 -26.37 4.40 -15.79
N ALA A 209 -26.91 5.12 -14.82
CA ALA A 209 -26.20 6.20 -14.14
C ALA A 209 -24.93 5.67 -13.46
N ARG A 210 -23.89 6.50 -13.41
CA ARG A 210 -22.68 6.22 -12.65
C ARG A 210 -23.00 6.16 -11.17
N LYS A 211 -22.21 5.43 -10.40
CA LYS A 211 -22.35 5.33 -8.95
C LYS A 211 -21.08 5.82 -8.27
N VAL A 212 -21.23 6.76 -7.34
CA VAL A 212 -20.12 7.29 -6.57
C VAL A 212 -20.12 6.66 -5.19
N TYR A 213 -18.96 6.20 -4.75
CA TYR A 213 -18.67 5.84 -3.38
C TYR A 213 -17.75 6.89 -2.78
N ARG A 214 -18.15 7.45 -1.64
CA ARG A 214 -17.38 8.47 -0.94
C ARG A 214 -17.10 8.05 0.50
N PHE A 215 -15.85 8.17 0.89
CA PHE A 215 -15.42 8.06 2.27
C PHE A 215 -14.40 9.14 2.61
N THR A 216 -14.22 9.40 3.90
CA THR A 216 -13.32 10.42 4.40
C THR A 216 -12.12 9.75 5.07
N VAL A 217 -10.93 10.27 4.81
CA VAL A 217 -9.67 9.81 5.40
C VAL A 217 -9.05 10.96 6.16
N ASP A 218 -8.75 10.79 7.44
CA ASP A 218 -7.95 11.72 8.23
C ASP A 218 -6.48 11.28 8.15
N VAL A 219 -5.63 12.14 7.59
CA VAL A 219 -4.19 11.92 7.44
C VAL A 219 -3.38 12.77 8.44
N SER A 220 -3.97 13.35 9.48
CA SER A 220 -3.20 14.15 10.45
C SER A 220 -2.13 13.35 11.21
N ASP A 221 -2.37 12.06 11.47
CA ASP A 221 -1.39 11.17 12.10
C ASP A 221 -0.62 10.38 11.04
N VAL A 222 0.53 9.82 11.41
CA VAL A 222 1.42 9.00 10.56
C VAL A 222 0.65 7.80 9.98
N CYS A 223 -0.16 7.13 10.81
CA CYS A 223 -1.14 6.16 10.34
C CYS A 223 -2.48 6.86 10.05
N PRO A 224 -2.92 6.96 8.79
CA PRO A 224 -4.21 7.54 8.47
C PRO A 224 -5.37 6.66 8.94
N VAL A 225 -6.53 7.29 9.13
CA VAL A 225 -7.75 6.60 9.59
C VAL A 225 -8.95 6.98 8.74
N MET A 226 -9.84 6.01 8.50
CA MET A 226 -11.13 6.29 7.88
C MET A 226 -12.07 6.95 8.90
N VAL A 227 -12.79 7.99 8.47
CA VAL A 227 -13.72 8.75 9.29
C VAL A 227 -15.16 8.50 8.84
N GLY A 228 -15.96 7.93 9.75
CA GLY A 228 -17.37 7.65 9.50
C GLY A 228 -17.59 6.46 8.58
N ARG A 229 -18.79 6.40 7.97
CA ARG A 229 -19.18 5.33 7.04
C ARG A 229 -18.99 5.74 5.59
N VAL A 230 -18.72 4.76 4.73
CA VAL A 230 -18.83 4.91 3.28
C VAL A 230 -20.26 5.35 2.92
N ARG A 231 -20.37 6.36 2.07
CA ARG A 231 -21.63 6.83 1.49
C ARG A 231 -21.63 6.53 0.00
N SER A 232 -22.80 6.27 -0.58
CA SER A 232 -22.90 6.05 -2.03
C SER A 232 -24.18 6.65 -2.59
N TRP A 233 -24.14 7.12 -3.83
CA TRP A 233 -25.30 7.62 -4.58
C TRP A 233 -25.03 7.54 -6.09
N PHE A 234 -26.10 7.60 -6.89
CA PHE A 234 -26.00 7.66 -8.34
C PHE A 234 -25.78 9.10 -8.81
N VAL A 235 -24.97 9.27 -9.85
CA VAL A 235 -24.70 10.54 -10.54
C VAL A 235 -24.94 10.37 -12.04
N ARG A 236 -25.41 11.44 -12.69
CA ARG A 236 -25.60 11.47 -14.15
C ARG A 236 -24.26 11.54 -14.87
#